data_AF-N2BPN0-F1
#
_entry.id   AF-N2BPN0-F1
#
_cell.length_a   1.000
_cell.length_b   1.000
_cell.length_c   1.000
_cell.angle_alpha   90.00
_cell.angle_beta   90.00
_cell.angle_gamma   90.00
#
_symmetry.space_group_name_H-M   'P 1'
#
loop_
_entity.id
_entity.type
_entity.pdbx_description
1 polymer ?
#
loop_
_entity_poly.entity_id
_entity_poly.type
_entity_poly.pdbx_seq_one_letter_code
_entity_poly.pdbx_strand_id
1 'polypeptide(L)'
;MCEETSTPSRYLVDNPIELQAETNSTKHADSHIVVEPLAEEEVDFETFSKSDFRVVKVKECTAVPKSKKLLKFVLDDGSGTDRIILSGIHAQYEPEELVGKTLVAIVNLLPRRMMGIDSCGMIISAIHQIDDEEGLNVLMLDDTIPAGAKLY
;
A
#
# COMPACT_ATOMS: atom_id res chain seq x y z
N MET A 1 -65.01 11.03 10.09
CA MET A 1 -65.90 9.95 9.61
C MET A 1 -65.40 9.50 8.25
N CYS A 2 -65.55 8.20 7.98
CA CYS A 2 -65.28 7.45 6.75
C CYS A 2 -63.97 6.65 6.72
N GLU A 3 -64.05 5.48 7.37
CA GLU A 3 -63.60 4.15 6.92
C GLU A 3 -63.99 3.91 5.43
N GLU A 4 -63.46 2.98 4.63
CA GLU A 4 -63.01 1.60 4.86
C GLU A 4 -62.38 1.05 3.54
N THR A 5 -61.38 0.16 3.68
CA THR A 5 -61.04 -1.04 2.86
C THR A 5 -61.23 -1.06 1.33
N SER A 6 -60.13 -1.32 0.59
CA SER A 6 -60.09 -2.34 -0.46
C SER A 6 -58.66 -2.69 -0.92
N THR A 7 -58.21 -3.91 -0.63
CA THR A 7 -57.22 -4.69 -1.43
C THR A 7 -58.00 -5.89 -2.00
N PRO A 8 -57.58 -6.61 -3.07
CA PRO A 8 -56.19 -6.77 -3.55
C PRO A 8 -56.02 -6.91 -5.09
N SER A 9 -54.76 -6.95 -5.56
CA SER A 9 -54.22 -7.88 -6.59
C SER A 9 -52.84 -7.37 -7.02
N ARG A 10 -51.73 -7.93 -6.50
CA ARG A 10 -51.03 -9.12 -7.01
C ARG A 10 -50.55 -8.95 -8.47
N TYR A 11 -49.41 -8.29 -8.63
CA TYR A 11 -48.44 -8.62 -9.67
C TYR A 11 -47.07 -8.73 -8.99
N LEU A 12 -46.61 -9.97 -8.84
CA LEU A 12 -45.21 -10.30 -8.63
C LEU A 12 -44.52 -10.17 -9.98
N VAL A 13 -43.47 -9.36 -10.04
CA VAL A 13 -42.27 -9.68 -10.82
C VAL A 13 -41.08 -9.20 -9.99
N ASP A 14 -40.39 -10.15 -9.38
CA ASP A 14 -39.05 -9.97 -8.84
C ASP A 14 -38.12 -9.54 -9.97
N ASN A 15 -37.35 -8.48 -9.78
CA ASN A 15 -36.03 -8.42 -10.39
C ASN A 15 -35.10 -7.52 -9.53
N PRO A 16 -34.03 -8.07 -8.94
CA PRO A 16 -33.08 -7.30 -8.16
C PRO A 16 -32.24 -6.40 -9.07
N ILE A 17 -32.17 -5.12 -8.74
CA ILE A 17 -31.30 -4.15 -9.41
C ILE A 17 -29.86 -4.44 -8.96
N GLU A 18 -29.09 -5.10 -9.82
CA GLU A 18 -27.64 -5.16 -9.71
C GLU A 18 -27.06 -3.75 -9.82
N LEU A 19 -26.40 -3.31 -8.75
CA LEU A 19 -25.67 -2.05 -8.68
C LEU A 19 -24.39 -2.19 -9.52
N GLN A 20 -24.42 -1.69 -10.76
CA GLN A 20 -23.25 -1.64 -11.62
C GLN A 20 -22.23 -0.65 -11.04
N ALA A 21 -21.07 -1.17 -10.63
CA ALA A 21 -19.91 -0.37 -10.29
C ALA A 21 -19.24 0.12 -11.57
N GLU A 22 -19.39 1.41 -11.87
CA GLU A 22 -18.67 2.07 -12.96
C GLU A 22 -17.20 2.23 -12.57
N THR A 23 -16.34 1.35 -13.07
CA THR A 23 -14.88 1.52 -12.99
C THR A 23 -14.42 2.48 -14.09
N ASN A 24 -14.13 3.71 -13.68
CA ASN A 24 -13.58 4.75 -14.54
C ASN A 24 -12.21 4.28 -15.08
N SER A 25 -12.20 3.86 -16.34
CA SER A 25 -11.07 3.20 -16.99
C SER A 25 -10.08 4.26 -17.48
N THR A 26 -8.96 4.40 -16.78
CA THR A 26 -7.84 5.21 -17.25
C THR A 26 -7.16 4.49 -18.43
N LYS A 27 -6.97 5.23 -19.51
CA LYS A 27 -6.52 4.76 -20.83
C LYS A 27 -5.09 4.18 -20.80
N HIS A 28 -4.96 2.86 -20.91
CA HIS A 28 -3.75 2.19 -21.42
C HIS A 28 -4.21 1.16 -22.46
N ALA A 29 -4.30 1.59 -23.73
CA ALA A 29 -4.93 0.79 -24.77
C ALA A 29 -3.96 -0.12 -25.56
N ASP A 30 -2.64 -0.06 -25.34
CA ASP A 30 -1.67 -0.81 -26.15
C ASP A 30 -0.50 -1.46 -25.37
N SER A 31 -0.49 -1.44 -24.04
CA SER A 31 0.63 -1.98 -23.24
C SER A 31 0.34 -3.37 -22.67
N HIS A 32 1.29 -4.31 -22.77
CA HIS A 32 1.19 -5.62 -22.12
C HIS A 32 1.52 -5.47 -20.63
N ILE A 33 0.48 -5.35 -19.80
CA ILE A 33 0.61 -5.26 -18.35
C ILE A 33 0.62 -6.68 -17.76
N VAL A 34 1.67 -7.02 -17.02
CA VAL A 34 1.81 -8.28 -16.29
C VAL A 34 1.96 -7.97 -14.79
N VAL A 35 1.19 -8.68 -13.96
CA VAL A 35 1.27 -8.62 -12.50
C VAL A 35 1.40 -10.02 -11.93
N GLU A 36 1.95 -10.14 -10.72
CA GLU A 36 2.00 -11.43 -10.01
C GLU A 36 0.57 -11.98 -9.82
N PRO A 37 0.33 -13.28 -10.08
CA PRO A 37 -0.98 -13.88 -9.84
C PRO A 37 -1.36 -13.79 -8.36
N LEU A 38 -2.66 -13.70 -8.10
CA LEU A 38 -3.18 -13.72 -6.74
C LEU A 38 -2.79 -15.04 -6.04
N ALA A 39 -2.48 -14.95 -4.75
CA ALA A 39 -2.23 -16.14 -3.93
C ALA A 39 -3.49 -17.03 -3.89
N GLU A 40 -3.30 -18.35 -4.03
CA GLU A 40 -4.40 -19.33 -3.96
C GLU A 40 -4.77 -19.68 -2.52
N GLU A 41 -3.85 -19.51 -1.58
CA GLU A 41 -4.05 -19.80 -0.16
C GLU A 41 -4.72 -18.64 0.56
N GLU A 42 -5.79 -18.92 1.30
CA GLU A 42 -6.42 -17.94 2.17
C GLU A 42 -5.56 -17.69 3.41
N VAL A 43 -5.44 -16.42 3.81
CA VAL A 43 -4.81 -16.02 5.07
C VAL A 43 -5.89 -15.65 6.08
N ASP A 44 -5.79 -16.19 7.29
CA ASP A 44 -6.71 -15.80 8.36
C ASP A 44 -6.42 -14.38 8.88
N PHE A 45 -7.43 -13.74 9.47
CA PHE A 45 -7.31 -12.37 9.97
C PHE A 45 -6.28 -12.22 11.11
N GLU A 46 -6.09 -13.25 11.95
CA GLU A 46 -5.12 -13.20 13.04
C GLU A 46 -3.70 -13.16 12.49
N THR A 47 -3.43 -13.95 11.45
CA THR A 47 -2.17 -13.99 10.73
C THR A 47 -1.87 -12.66 10.05
N PHE A 48 -2.85 -12.07 9.35
CA PHE A 48 -2.70 -10.73 8.78
C PHE A 48 -2.43 -9.66 9.84
N SER A 49 -3.22 -9.64 10.91
CA SER A 49 -3.17 -8.59 11.95
C SER A 49 -1.91 -8.63 12.83
N LYS A 50 -1.14 -9.73 12.78
CA LYS A 50 0.20 -9.82 13.40
C LYS A 50 1.21 -8.90 12.75
N SER A 51 1.04 -8.55 11.48
CA SER A 51 1.90 -7.56 10.80
C SER A 51 1.51 -6.15 11.23
N ASP A 52 2.48 -5.37 11.72
CA ASP A 52 2.23 -4.00 12.15
C ASP A 52 2.63 -3.02 11.05
N PHE A 53 1.65 -2.65 10.23
CA PHE A 53 1.80 -1.63 9.20
C PHE A 53 1.51 -0.24 9.77
N ARG A 54 2.46 0.67 9.57
CA ARG A 54 2.38 2.05 10.06
C ARG A 54 2.64 3.06 8.96
N VAL A 55 1.96 4.19 9.09
CA VAL A 55 2.33 5.42 8.41
C VAL A 55 3.65 5.92 8.98
N VAL A 56 4.61 6.19 8.11
CA VAL A 56 5.93 6.69 8.46
C VAL A 56 6.25 7.98 7.73
N LYS A 57 6.95 8.90 8.40
CA LYS A 57 7.43 10.15 7.79
C LYS A 57 8.90 10.02 7.47
N VAL A 58 9.30 10.36 6.25
CA VAL A 58 10.72 10.33 5.85
C VAL A 58 11.42 11.57 6.37
N LYS A 59 12.27 11.40 7.39
CA LYS A 59 13.12 12.48 7.93
C LYS A 59 14.36 12.66 7.06
N GLU A 60 14.99 11.55 6.68
CA GLU A 60 16.17 11.53 5.81
C GLU A 60 16.11 10.35 4.85
N CYS A 61 16.62 10.55 3.64
CA CYS A 61 16.85 9.49 2.66
C CYS A 61 18.24 9.69 2.05
N THR A 62 19.02 8.62 1.94
CA THR A 62 20.38 8.67 1.36
C THR A 62 20.68 7.41 0.57
N ALA A 63 21.48 7.52 -0.49
CA ALA A 63 22.01 6.34 -1.18
C ALA A 63 22.98 5.57 -0.27
N VAL A 64 22.89 4.24 -0.25
CA VAL A 64 23.81 3.41 0.54
C VAL A 64 25.15 3.29 -0.18
N PRO A 65 26.28 3.67 0.44
CA PRO A 65 27.59 3.54 -0.19
C PRO A 65 27.86 2.10 -0.63
N LYS A 66 28.44 1.94 -1.82
CA LYS A 66 28.75 0.62 -2.44
C LYS A 66 27.53 -0.22 -2.84
N SER A 67 26.32 0.34 -2.79
CA SER A 67 25.12 -0.26 -3.40
C SER A 67 24.58 0.63 -4.50
N LYS A 68 24.24 0.04 -5.66
CA LYS A 68 23.50 0.75 -6.72
C LYS A 68 21.98 0.70 -6.53
N LYS A 69 21.48 -0.19 -5.67
CA LYS A 69 20.05 -0.49 -5.55
C LYS A 69 19.41 0.04 -4.27
N LEU A 70 20.21 0.32 -3.23
CA LEU A 70 19.68 0.55 -1.89
C LEU A 70 19.67 2.03 -1.52
N LEU A 71 18.51 2.48 -1.03
CA LEU A 71 18.34 3.70 -0.26
C LEU A 71 18.24 3.38 1.23
N LYS A 72 18.78 4.27 2.07
CA LYS A 72 18.66 4.24 3.52
C LYS A 72 17.70 5.35 3.95
N PHE A 73 16.67 4.95 4.69
CA PHE A 73 15.68 5.84 5.28
C PHE A 73 15.93 6.01 6.77
N VAL A 74 15.77 7.24 7.24
CA VAL A 74 15.54 7.56 8.66
C VAL A 74 14.09 8.03 8.76
N LEU A 75 13.29 7.31 9.55
CA LEU A 75 11.83 7.44 9.55
C LEU A 75 11.31 7.81 10.93
N ASP A 76 10.28 8.67 10.96
CA ASP A 76 9.36 8.78 12.09
C ASP A 76 8.26 7.74 11.96
N ASP A 77 8.16 6.81 12.90
CA ASP A 77 7.06 5.84 12.98
C ASP A 77 6.11 6.11 14.15
N GLY A 78 6.21 7.28 14.79
CA GLY A 78 5.43 7.65 15.96
C GLY A 78 5.90 7.03 17.28
N SER A 79 6.96 6.20 17.29
CA SER A 79 7.52 5.63 18.52
C SER A 79 8.34 6.61 19.36
N GLY A 80 8.69 7.78 18.79
CA GLY A 80 9.63 8.73 19.40
C GLY A 80 11.10 8.37 19.19
N THR A 81 11.39 7.27 18.50
CA THR A 81 12.76 6.90 18.09
C THR A 81 12.85 6.81 16.58
N ASP A 82 14.01 7.18 16.03
CA ASP A 82 14.24 7.09 14.59
C ASP A 82 14.38 5.65 14.15
N ARG A 83 13.59 5.25 13.15
CA ARG A 83 13.67 3.93 12.55
C ARG A 83 14.53 3.97 11.30
N ILE A 84 15.42 2.98 11.17
CA ILE A 84 16.24 2.77 9.99
C ILE A 84 15.66 1.65 9.14
N ILE A 85 15.38 1.93 7.86
CA ILE A 85 14.98 0.93 6.87
C ILE A 85 15.86 1.10 5.63
N LEU A 86 16.33 -0.01 5.06
CA LEU A 86 16.94 -0.04 3.73
C LEU A 86 15.92 -0.55 2.71
N SER A 87 15.77 0.15 1.59
CA SER A 87 14.86 -0.27 0.51
C SER A 87 15.57 -0.32 -0.84
N GLY A 88 15.23 -1.32 -1.65
CA GLY A 88 15.83 -1.63 -2.95
C GLY A 88 15.33 -0.79 -4.12
N ILE A 89 14.89 0.44 -3.88
CA ILE A 89 14.09 1.24 -4.81
C ILE A 89 14.87 2.37 -5.50
N HIS A 90 16.20 2.35 -5.40
CA HIS A 90 17.05 3.43 -5.94
C HIS A 90 17.02 3.52 -7.48
N ALA A 91 16.55 2.49 -8.18
CA ALA A 91 16.42 2.55 -9.63
C ALA A 91 15.20 3.39 -10.07
N GLN A 92 14.25 3.64 -9.17
CA GLN A 92 12.99 4.31 -9.46
C GLN A 92 12.84 5.67 -8.76
N TYR A 93 13.63 5.91 -7.70
CA TYR A 93 13.55 7.13 -6.91
C TYR A 93 14.92 7.63 -6.50
N GLU A 94 15.11 8.94 -6.61
CA GLU A 94 16.23 9.65 -6.01
C GLU A 94 15.92 10.01 -4.54
N PRO A 95 16.93 10.08 -3.66
CA PRO A 95 16.73 10.36 -2.24
C PRO A 95 15.92 11.64 -1.97
N GLU A 96 16.19 12.70 -2.74
CA GLU A 96 15.60 14.03 -2.57
C GLU A 96 14.08 14.04 -2.84
N GLU A 97 13.60 13.10 -3.66
CA GLU A 97 12.17 12.96 -3.97
C GLU A 97 11.37 12.37 -2.81
N LEU A 98 12.05 11.64 -1.92
CA LEU A 98 11.45 10.88 -0.83
C LEU A 98 11.52 11.60 0.52
N VAL A 99 12.46 12.52 0.71
CA VAL A 99 12.54 13.31 1.94
C VAL A 99 11.26 14.14 2.12
N GLY A 100 10.70 14.08 3.33
CA GLY A 100 9.44 14.75 3.67
C GLY A 100 8.18 14.02 3.22
N LYS A 101 8.30 12.93 2.46
CA LYS A 101 7.13 12.13 2.06
C LYS A 101 6.58 11.29 3.21
N THR A 102 5.31 10.95 3.07
CA THR A 102 4.58 10.05 3.96
C THR A 102 4.41 8.69 3.29
N LEU A 103 4.99 7.65 3.88
CA LEU A 103 5.01 6.29 3.32
C LEU A 103 4.31 5.29 4.25
N VAL A 104 4.16 4.06 3.77
CA VAL A 104 3.74 2.92 4.58
C VAL A 104 4.92 1.98 4.79
N ALA A 105 5.09 1.52 6.02
CA ALA A 105 6.09 0.51 6.36
C ALA A 105 5.53 -0.54 7.32
N ILE A 106 6.02 -1.77 7.21
CA ILE A 106 5.89 -2.75 8.30
C ILE A 106 7.03 -2.53 9.30
N VAL A 107 6.68 -2.38 10.59
CA VAL A 107 7.61 -1.90 11.63
C VAL A 107 8.01 -2.96 12.66
N ASN A 108 7.38 -4.13 12.63
CA ASN A 108 7.61 -5.22 13.59
C ASN A 108 8.33 -6.44 12.98
N LEU A 109 9.01 -6.28 11.84
CA LEU A 109 9.92 -7.29 11.33
C LEU A 109 11.20 -7.37 12.16
N LEU A 110 11.76 -8.58 12.26
CA LEU A 110 13.09 -8.77 12.84
C LEU A 110 14.13 -7.96 12.03
N PRO A 111 15.11 -7.30 12.69
CA PRO A 111 16.14 -6.57 11.99
C PRO A 111 16.91 -7.45 11.01
N ARG A 112 17.07 -6.98 9.76
CA ARG A 112 17.88 -7.63 8.74
C ARG A 112 19.14 -6.82 8.48
N ARG A 113 20.31 -7.38 8.81
CA ARG A 113 21.59 -6.72 8.58
C ARG A 113 21.99 -6.80 7.10
N MET A 114 22.23 -5.65 6.48
CA MET A 114 22.62 -5.53 5.07
C MET A 114 23.61 -4.38 4.92
N MET A 115 24.71 -4.58 4.20
CA MET A 115 25.78 -3.56 4.04
C MET A 115 26.28 -2.96 5.38
N GLY A 116 26.24 -3.75 6.46
CA GLY A 116 26.66 -3.33 7.80
C GLY A 116 25.64 -2.48 8.58
N ILE A 117 24.45 -2.25 8.02
CA ILE A 117 23.36 -1.48 8.63
C ILE A 117 22.21 -2.45 8.95
N ASP A 118 21.59 -2.30 10.11
CA ASP A 118 20.41 -3.08 10.49
C ASP A 118 19.14 -2.42 9.93
N SER A 119 18.45 -3.08 9.01
CA SER A 119 17.16 -2.64 8.47
C SER A 119 16.04 -3.17 9.35
N CYS A 120 15.34 -2.27 10.05
CA CYS A 120 14.33 -2.57 11.05
C CYS A 120 12.91 -2.40 10.48
N GLY A 121 12.62 -3.02 9.35
CA GLY A 121 11.32 -2.93 8.68
C GLY A 121 11.43 -3.04 7.18
N MET A 122 10.32 -2.78 6.50
CA MET A 122 10.22 -2.76 5.04
C MET A 122 9.23 -1.68 4.59
N ILE A 123 9.62 -0.89 3.58
CA ILE A 123 8.73 0.05 2.89
C ILE A 123 7.80 -0.72 1.96
N ILE A 124 6.52 -0.37 1.95
CA ILE A 124 5.52 -1.04 1.10
C ILE A 124 5.48 -0.37 -0.27
N SER A 125 5.59 -1.19 -1.32
CA SER A 125 5.58 -0.76 -2.72
C SER A 125 4.74 -1.73 -3.54
N ALA A 126 4.08 -1.23 -4.58
CA ALA A 126 3.48 -2.04 -5.63
C ALA A 126 4.54 -2.32 -6.71
N ILE A 127 4.55 -3.56 -7.21
CA ILE A 127 5.39 -3.97 -8.34
C ILE A 127 4.49 -4.37 -9.51
N HIS A 128 4.93 -4.08 -10.72
CA HIS A 128 4.24 -4.46 -11.95
C HIS A 128 5.23 -4.60 -13.10
N GLN A 129 4.80 -5.16 -14.22
CA GLN A 129 5.58 -5.19 -15.45
C GLN A 129 4.77 -4.58 -16.59
N ILE A 130 5.43 -3.73 -17.38
CA ILE A 130 4.88 -3.14 -18.60
C ILE A 130 5.92 -3.36 -19.70
N ASP A 131 5.54 -4.06 -20.77
CA ASP A 131 6.42 -4.33 -21.91
C ASP A 131 7.79 -4.93 -21.49
N ASP A 132 7.76 -5.93 -20.60
CA ASP A 132 8.91 -6.62 -19.98
C ASP A 132 9.81 -5.76 -19.06
N GLU A 133 9.42 -4.51 -18.77
CA GLU A 133 10.11 -3.64 -17.82
C GLU A 133 9.46 -3.69 -16.42
N GLU A 134 10.25 -3.94 -15.38
CA GLU A 134 9.79 -3.94 -13.99
C GLU A 134 9.58 -2.50 -13.47
N GLY A 135 8.33 -2.19 -13.17
CA GLY A 135 7.91 -0.98 -12.48
C GLY A 135 7.76 -1.21 -10.98
N LEU A 136 8.07 -0.17 -10.21
CA LEU A 136 7.87 -0.13 -8.77
C LEU A 136 7.32 1.22 -8.35
N ASN A 137 6.25 1.21 -7.56
CA ASN A 137 5.63 2.40 -7.00
C ASN A 137 5.54 2.29 -5.50
N VAL A 138 6.23 3.17 -4.77
CA VAL A 138 6.12 3.24 -3.32
C VAL A 138 4.72 3.70 -2.94
N LEU A 139 4.11 3.04 -1.94
CA LEU A 139 2.83 3.47 -1.40
C LEU A 139 3.01 4.77 -0.58
N MET A 140 2.62 5.88 -1.19
CA MET A 140 2.62 7.20 -0.57
C MET A 140 1.21 7.57 -0.10
N LEU A 141 1.12 8.17 1.08
CA LEU A 141 -0.13 8.64 1.67
C LEU A 141 -0.13 10.17 1.77
N ASP A 142 -1.30 10.72 2.11
CA ASP A 142 -1.45 12.15 2.38
C ASP A 142 -0.60 12.59 3.58
N ASP A 143 0.06 13.74 3.46
CA ASP A 143 0.99 14.24 4.47
C ASP A 143 0.31 14.68 5.79
N THR A 144 -1.01 14.86 5.79
CA THR A 144 -1.79 15.17 7.00
C THR A 144 -1.94 13.98 7.94
N ILE A 145 -1.73 12.75 7.46
CA ILE A 145 -1.87 11.55 8.30
C ILE A 145 -0.68 11.48 9.27
N PRO A 146 -0.90 11.37 10.59
CA PRO A 146 0.19 11.41 11.56
C PRO A 146 1.10 10.18 11.47
N ALA A 147 2.38 10.37 11.81
CA ALA A 147 3.31 9.26 12.00
C ALA A 147 2.78 8.26 13.03
N GLY A 148 2.96 6.96 12.76
CA GLY A 148 2.50 5.89 13.63
C GLY A 148 1.01 5.56 13.54
N ALA A 149 0.24 6.21 12.67
CA ALA A 149 -1.11 5.76 12.34
C ALA A 149 -1.05 4.30 11.82
N LYS A 150 -1.93 3.45 12.33
CA LYS A 150 -1.96 2.02 12.02
C LYS A 150 -2.84 1.73 10.80
N LEU A 151 -2.36 0.86 9.92
CA LEU A 151 -3.17 0.32 8.82
C LEU A 151 -3.86 -0.98 9.27
N TYR A 152 -5.10 -1.15 8.83
CA TYR A 152 -5.96 -2.32 9.05
C TYR A 152 -6.50 -2.81 7.71
#